data_AF-K7ZG03-F1
#
_entry.id   AF-K7ZG03-F1
#
_cell.length_a   1.000
_cell.length_b   1.000
_cell.length_c   1.000
_cell.angle_alpha   90.00
_cell.angle_beta   90.00
_cell.angle_gamma   90.00
#
_symmetry.space_group_name_H-M   'P 1'
#
loop_
_entity.id
_entity.type
_entity.pdbx_description
1 polymer ?
#
loop_
_entity_poly.entity_id
_entity_poly.type
_entity_poly.pdbx_seq_one_letter_code
_entity_poly.pdbx_strand_id
1 'polypeptide(L)'
;MKIVLFAGMFMFGIHASASQELSQVIACHEALDGKSDARTFKLETTSPTPFTLISGKRIYFITDHSVSVLDHKYANQSMTVKLEEKGQPFYRTINFQKDGTVGNVSFEDTTKEAKAQAVTPKAQLDPDSIALIKKELLRQMNSVTGEYQNKYDPEDTLHALNICRQVESKELAASIDKQSAFYEKLLHRKASYKYQKAKAGHK
;
A
#
# COMPACT_ATOMS: atom_id res chain seq x y z
N MET A 1 -47.62 0.98 -23.54
CA MET A 1 -46.89 1.79 -22.53
C MET A 1 -45.52 1.18 -22.31
N LYS A 2 -44.46 1.98 -22.41
CA LYS A 2 -43.05 1.56 -22.26
C LYS A 2 -42.76 1.31 -20.78
N ILE A 3 -42.40 0.08 -20.42
CA ILE A 3 -41.88 -0.23 -19.09
C ILE A 3 -40.42 0.23 -19.07
N VAL A 4 -40.13 1.10 -18.11
CA VAL A 4 -38.90 1.86 -17.98
C VAL A 4 -37.77 0.96 -17.48
N LEU A 5 -36.64 0.99 -18.19
CA LEU A 5 -35.35 0.48 -17.74
C LEU A 5 -34.92 1.20 -16.45
N PHE A 6 -34.95 0.49 -15.32
CA PHE A 6 -34.33 0.93 -14.06
C PHE A 6 -33.38 -0.12 -13.46
N ALA A 7 -32.76 -0.95 -14.31
CA ALA A 7 -31.77 -1.94 -13.86
C ALA A 7 -30.30 -1.51 -14.07
N GLY A 8 -30.04 -0.33 -14.63
CA GLY A 8 -28.69 0.10 -15.03
C GLY A 8 -27.93 1.00 -14.05
N MET A 9 -28.60 1.67 -13.09
CA MET A 9 -27.96 2.70 -12.26
C MET A 9 -27.26 2.18 -10.99
N PHE A 10 -27.51 0.93 -10.56
CA PHE A 10 -26.90 0.40 -9.33
C PHE A 10 -25.47 -0.13 -9.49
N MET A 11 -25.01 -0.42 -10.71
CA MET A 11 -23.66 -0.96 -10.94
C MET A 11 -22.56 0.12 -10.89
N PHE A 12 -22.90 1.39 -11.17
CA PHE A 12 -21.92 2.48 -11.23
C PHE A 12 -21.55 3.05 -9.84
N GLY A 13 -22.45 2.98 -8.85
CA GLY A 13 -22.18 3.48 -7.50
C GLY A 13 -21.14 2.64 -6.73
N ILE A 14 -21.11 1.33 -6.97
CA ILE A 14 -20.20 0.41 -6.27
C ILE A 14 -18.74 0.64 -6.72
N HIS A 15 -18.52 0.92 -8.01
CA HIS A 15 -17.17 1.12 -8.56
C HIS A 15 -16.55 2.46 -8.11
N ALA A 16 -17.35 3.53 -8.04
CA ALA A 16 -16.88 4.82 -7.54
C ALA A 16 -16.48 4.74 -6.05
N SER A 17 -17.28 4.03 -5.24
CA SER A 17 -16.97 3.80 -3.82
C SER A 17 -15.70 2.99 -3.63
N ALA A 18 -15.54 1.89 -4.38
CA ALA A 18 -14.36 1.04 -4.30
C ALA A 18 -13.07 1.76 -4.75
N SER A 19 -13.16 2.64 -5.76
CA SER A 19 -12.03 3.45 -6.22
C SER A 19 -11.60 4.51 -5.22
N GLN A 20 -12.56 5.20 -4.58
CA GLN A 20 -12.26 6.18 -3.52
C GLN A 20 -11.64 5.49 -2.30
N GLU A 21 -12.20 4.36 -1.89
CA GLU A 21 -11.69 3.57 -0.78
C GLU A 21 -10.28 3.04 -1.06
N LEU A 22 -10.03 2.57 -2.30
CA LEU A 22 -8.68 2.15 -2.73
C LEU A 22 -7.67 3.31 -2.63
N SER A 23 -8.03 4.50 -3.09
CA SER A 23 -7.16 5.68 -3.02
C SER A 23 -6.76 6.01 -1.57
N GLN A 24 -7.70 5.97 -0.62
CA GLN A 24 -7.41 6.18 0.81
C GLN A 24 -6.49 5.09 1.37
N VAL A 25 -6.74 3.84 1.02
CA VAL A 25 -5.93 2.70 1.43
C VAL A 25 -4.49 2.82 0.90
N ILE A 26 -4.31 3.27 -0.33
CA ILE A 26 -2.98 3.48 -0.94
C ILE A 26 -2.25 4.66 -0.30
N ALA A 27 -2.95 5.77 -0.08
CA ALA A 27 -2.36 6.91 0.62
C ALA A 27 -1.86 6.53 2.02
N CYS A 28 -2.60 5.67 2.74
CA CYS A 28 -2.13 5.12 4.02
C CYS A 28 -0.91 4.21 3.86
N HIS A 29 -0.90 3.31 2.87
CA HIS A 29 0.24 2.43 2.59
C HIS A 29 1.52 3.24 2.37
N GLU A 30 1.45 4.28 1.55
CA GLU A 30 2.60 5.15 1.27
C GLU A 30 3.07 5.94 2.48
N ALA A 31 2.14 6.42 3.30
CA ALA A 31 2.49 7.12 4.52
C ALA A 31 3.25 6.22 5.50
N LEU A 32 2.94 4.91 5.51
CA LEU A 32 3.61 3.89 6.32
C LEU A 32 4.88 3.32 5.69
N ASP A 33 5.16 3.64 4.43
CA ASP A 33 6.35 3.18 3.74
C ASP A 33 7.62 3.74 4.41
N GLY A 34 8.60 2.87 4.63
CA GLY A 34 9.79 3.18 5.43
C GLY A 34 9.54 3.38 6.94
N LYS A 35 8.29 3.29 7.40
CA LYS A 35 7.89 3.36 8.83
C LYS A 35 7.34 2.04 9.36
N SER A 36 7.33 1.01 8.52
CA SER A 36 6.80 -0.31 8.84
C SER A 36 7.57 -1.39 8.07
N ASP A 37 7.48 -2.63 8.54
CA ASP A 37 7.96 -3.77 7.78
C ASP A 37 6.87 -4.18 6.79
N ALA A 38 6.92 -3.64 5.58
CA ALA A 38 6.02 -4.00 4.49
C ALA A 38 6.43 -5.31 3.82
N ARG A 39 5.46 -6.13 3.40
CA ARG A 39 5.69 -7.32 2.56
C ARG A 39 5.37 -7.06 1.09
N THR A 40 5.28 -5.78 0.75
CA THR A 40 4.96 -5.30 -0.59
C THR A 40 6.22 -4.94 -1.33
N PHE A 41 6.25 -5.18 -2.63
CA PHE A 41 7.37 -4.77 -3.49
C PHE A 41 6.93 -3.64 -4.38
N LYS A 42 7.65 -2.52 -4.35
CA LYS A 42 7.42 -1.38 -5.25
C LYS A 42 7.67 -1.78 -6.70
N LEU A 43 6.86 -1.25 -7.59
CA LEU A 43 6.95 -1.46 -9.03
C LEU A 43 7.53 -0.25 -9.75
N GLU A 44 7.43 0.94 -9.16
CA GLU A 44 7.94 2.19 -9.71
C GLU A 44 8.57 3.08 -8.64
N THR A 45 9.08 4.23 -9.05
CA THR A 45 9.54 5.32 -8.18
C THR A 45 8.59 6.53 -8.18
N THR A 46 7.45 6.43 -8.86
CA THR A 46 6.37 7.44 -8.89
C THR A 46 5.56 7.45 -7.59
N SER A 47 4.82 8.53 -7.33
CA SER A 47 3.83 8.60 -6.23
C SER A 47 2.43 8.96 -6.78
N PRO A 48 1.34 8.27 -6.38
CA PRO A 48 1.36 7.04 -5.60
C PRO A 48 2.23 5.94 -6.21
N THR A 49 2.99 5.17 -5.41
CA THR A 49 3.90 4.14 -5.92
C THR A 49 3.14 2.83 -6.10
N PRO A 50 2.93 2.34 -7.35
CA PRO A 50 2.39 1.02 -7.56
C PRO A 50 3.22 -0.05 -6.86
N PHE A 51 2.55 -1.03 -6.28
CA PHE A 51 3.20 -2.10 -5.52
C PHE A 51 2.54 -3.45 -5.75
N THR A 52 3.22 -4.50 -5.33
CA THR A 52 2.70 -5.86 -5.34
C THR A 52 2.39 -6.36 -3.94
N LEU A 53 1.34 -7.16 -3.82
CA LEU A 53 1.00 -7.92 -2.61
C LEU A 53 0.77 -9.38 -2.98
N ILE A 54 1.49 -10.29 -2.32
CA ILE A 54 1.35 -11.73 -2.55
C ILE A 54 0.43 -12.31 -1.48
N SER A 55 -0.60 -13.05 -1.91
CA SER A 55 -1.51 -13.74 -1.02
C SER A 55 -1.83 -15.13 -1.57
N GLY A 56 -1.34 -16.17 -0.90
CA GLY A 56 -1.44 -17.55 -1.37
C GLY A 56 -0.83 -17.71 -2.76
N LYS A 57 -1.63 -18.20 -3.72
CA LYS A 57 -1.23 -18.39 -5.12
C LYS A 57 -1.61 -17.22 -6.03
N ARG A 58 -1.75 -16.01 -5.50
CA ARG A 58 -2.09 -14.82 -6.28
C ARG A 58 -1.12 -13.69 -6.01
N ILE A 59 -0.77 -12.98 -7.08
CA ILE A 59 0.02 -11.76 -7.04
C ILE A 59 -0.92 -10.63 -7.41
N TYR A 60 -1.12 -9.72 -6.48
CA TYR A 60 -1.93 -8.52 -6.67
C TYR A 60 -0.99 -7.38 -7.05
N PHE A 61 -1.32 -6.69 -8.12
CA PHE A 61 -0.69 -5.46 -8.61
C PHE A 61 -1.63 -4.33 -8.28
N ILE A 62 -1.17 -3.40 -7.45
CA ILE A 62 -1.99 -2.33 -6.88
C ILE A 62 -1.41 -1.02 -7.37
N THR A 63 -2.22 -0.22 -8.05
CA THR A 63 -1.95 1.16 -8.45
C THR A 63 -2.93 2.08 -7.76
N ASP A 64 -2.69 3.39 -7.82
CA ASP A 64 -3.58 4.45 -7.30
C ASP A 64 -5.09 4.28 -7.56
N HIS A 65 -5.46 3.62 -8.66
CA HIS A 65 -6.86 3.49 -9.09
C HIS A 65 -7.28 2.07 -9.44
N SER A 66 -6.33 1.12 -9.45
CA SER A 66 -6.61 -0.22 -9.95
C SER A 66 -5.98 -1.30 -9.07
N VAL A 67 -6.66 -2.44 -9.04
CA VAL A 67 -6.09 -3.69 -8.55
C VAL A 67 -6.20 -4.68 -9.68
N SER A 68 -5.10 -5.35 -10.00
CA SER A 68 -5.06 -6.43 -10.97
C SER A 68 -4.40 -7.66 -10.38
N VAL A 69 -4.80 -8.84 -10.82
CA VAL A 69 -4.33 -10.11 -10.27
C VAL A 69 -3.68 -10.97 -11.34
N LEU A 70 -2.68 -11.73 -10.90
CA LEU A 70 -2.05 -12.78 -11.68
C LEU A 70 -1.99 -14.05 -10.83
N ASP A 71 -2.39 -15.18 -11.44
CA ASP A 71 -2.22 -16.47 -10.81
C ASP A 71 -0.75 -16.86 -10.77
N HIS A 72 -0.37 -17.42 -9.64
CA HIS A 72 0.99 -17.80 -9.31
C HIS A 72 1.38 -19.11 -10.01
N LYS A 73 1.91 -18.97 -11.23
CA LYS A 73 2.46 -20.09 -12.03
C LYS A 73 3.91 -19.89 -12.49
N TYR A 74 4.53 -18.79 -12.07
CA TYR A 74 5.82 -18.30 -12.59
C TYR A 74 6.98 -18.54 -11.62
N ALA A 75 6.86 -19.51 -10.71
CA ALA A 75 7.93 -19.84 -9.76
C ALA A 75 9.26 -20.12 -10.49
N ASN A 76 10.36 -19.55 -9.98
CA ASN A 76 11.69 -19.61 -10.58
C ASN A 76 11.79 -19.06 -12.02
N GLN A 77 10.88 -18.16 -12.42
CA GLN A 77 10.87 -17.53 -13.74
C GLN A 77 10.96 -16.01 -13.61
N SER A 78 11.48 -15.39 -14.66
CA SER A 78 11.36 -13.95 -14.89
C SER A 78 10.18 -13.70 -15.82
N MET A 79 9.36 -12.70 -15.51
CA MET A 79 8.28 -12.30 -16.39
C MET A 79 8.18 -10.78 -16.50
N THR A 80 7.79 -10.28 -17.66
CA THR A 80 7.38 -8.89 -17.81
C THR A 80 5.87 -8.79 -17.63
N VAL A 81 5.42 -7.93 -16.74
CA VAL A 81 4.01 -7.56 -16.62
C VAL A 81 3.76 -6.21 -17.29
N LYS A 82 2.64 -6.09 -18.00
CA LYS A 82 2.10 -4.83 -18.50
C LYS A 82 1.00 -4.36 -17.56
N LEU A 83 1.19 -3.20 -16.98
CA LEU A 83 0.26 -2.55 -16.05
C LEU A 83 -0.17 -1.20 -16.62
N GLU A 84 -1.20 -0.61 -16.04
CA GLU A 84 -1.70 0.72 -16.41
C GLU A 84 -1.75 1.61 -15.18
N GLU A 85 -1.14 2.78 -15.28
CA GLU A 85 -1.21 3.83 -14.25
C GLU A 85 -1.63 5.13 -14.95
N LYS A 86 -2.69 5.77 -14.45
CA LYS A 86 -3.23 7.03 -15.02
C LYS A 86 -3.48 6.99 -16.54
N GLY A 87 -3.94 5.84 -17.05
CA GLY A 87 -4.20 5.63 -18.48
C GLY A 87 -2.95 5.40 -19.34
N GLN A 88 -1.77 5.28 -18.74
CA GLN A 88 -0.51 5.02 -19.43
C GLN A 88 0.00 3.61 -19.11
N PRO A 89 0.35 2.80 -20.13
CA PRO A 89 0.91 1.49 -19.89
C PRO A 89 2.36 1.61 -19.43
N PHE A 90 2.70 0.90 -18.37
CA PHE A 90 4.09 0.69 -17.93
C PHE A 90 4.38 -0.81 -17.81
N TYR A 91 5.66 -1.15 -17.84
CA TYR A 91 6.12 -2.53 -17.93
C TYR A 91 7.16 -2.80 -16.86
N ARG A 92 7.01 -3.90 -16.11
CA ARG A 92 7.98 -4.28 -15.10
C ARG A 92 8.36 -5.73 -15.20
N THR A 93 9.67 -6.01 -15.20
CA THR A 93 10.19 -7.36 -15.14
C THR A 93 10.31 -7.79 -13.68
N ILE A 94 9.69 -8.90 -13.35
CA ILE A 94 9.62 -9.45 -12.01
C ILE A 94 10.26 -10.82 -12.03
N ASN A 95 11.25 -11.01 -11.16
CA ASN A 95 11.90 -12.29 -10.95
C ASN A 95 11.24 -12.99 -9.77
N PHE A 96 10.69 -14.18 -9.98
CA PHE A 96 10.15 -15.00 -8.90
C PHE A 96 11.18 -15.99 -8.39
N GLN A 97 11.17 -16.20 -7.08
CA GLN A 97 11.96 -17.22 -6.41
C GLN A 97 11.36 -18.62 -6.65
N LYS A 98 12.10 -19.66 -6.24
CA LYS A 98 11.68 -21.07 -6.39
C LYS A 98 10.40 -21.42 -5.63
N ASP A 99 10.20 -20.82 -4.48
CA ASP A 99 8.98 -20.97 -3.68
C ASP A 99 7.81 -20.14 -4.22
N GLY A 100 8.08 -19.32 -5.24
CA GLY A 100 7.10 -18.46 -5.86
C GLY A 100 7.08 -17.01 -5.37
N THR A 101 7.76 -16.70 -4.28
CA THR A 101 7.77 -15.32 -3.79
C THR A 101 8.39 -14.38 -4.82
N VAL A 102 8.01 -13.10 -4.77
CA VAL A 102 8.68 -12.07 -5.57
C VAL A 102 10.10 -11.94 -5.03
N GLY A 103 11.06 -12.11 -5.92
CA GLY A 103 12.46 -11.78 -5.68
C GLY A 103 12.70 -10.32 -5.99
N ASN A 104 13.35 -10.06 -7.12
CA ASN A 104 13.70 -8.71 -7.54
C ASN A 104 12.72 -8.18 -8.60
N VAL A 105 12.40 -6.89 -8.48
CA VAL A 105 11.70 -6.12 -9.52
C VAL A 105 12.75 -5.28 -10.25
N SER A 106 12.80 -5.36 -11.57
CA SER A 106 13.65 -4.48 -12.38
C SER A 106 12.96 -3.15 -12.62
N PHE A 107 13.65 -2.08 -12.26
CA PHE A 107 13.25 -0.69 -12.51
C PHE A 107 13.94 -0.10 -13.76
N GLU A 108 14.76 -0.89 -14.45
CA GLU A 108 15.37 -0.50 -15.73
C GLU A 108 14.33 -0.54 -16.87
N ASP A 109 14.62 0.20 -17.94
CA ASP A 109 13.80 0.18 -19.14
C ASP A 109 13.68 -1.25 -19.70
N THR A 110 12.45 -1.75 -19.74
CA THR A 110 12.15 -3.08 -20.27
C THR A 110 12.42 -3.12 -21.78
N THR A 111 13.13 -4.17 -22.24
CA THR A 111 13.49 -4.34 -23.66
C THR A 111 12.27 -4.45 -24.57
N LYS A 112 12.42 -4.20 -25.87
CA LYS A 112 11.31 -4.28 -26.84
C LYS A 112 10.75 -5.70 -26.93
N GLU A 113 11.63 -6.69 -26.88
CA GLU A 113 11.31 -8.12 -26.94
C GLU A 113 10.50 -8.53 -25.69
N ALA A 114 10.92 -8.07 -24.51
CA ALA A 114 10.22 -8.34 -23.26
C ALA A 114 8.84 -7.65 -23.20
N LYS A 115 8.73 -6.41 -23.72
CA LYS A 115 7.44 -5.72 -23.88
C LYS A 115 6.48 -6.48 -24.80
N ALA A 116 6.99 -7.11 -25.87
CA ALA A 116 6.17 -7.91 -26.79
C ALA A 116 5.65 -9.22 -26.17
N GLN A 117 6.33 -9.73 -25.14
CA GLN A 117 5.97 -10.94 -24.40
C GLN A 117 5.29 -10.63 -23.05
N ALA A 118 4.99 -9.36 -22.79
CA ALA A 118 4.46 -8.92 -21.51
C ALA A 118 3.08 -9.52 -21.24
N VAL A 119 2.88 -10.02 -20.02
CA VAL A 119 1.59 -10.52 -19.57
C VAL A 119 0.79 -9.37 -18.99
N THR A 120 -0.48 -9.26 -19.36
CA THR A 120 -1.41 -8.31 -18.76
C THR A 120 -2.19 -9.01 -17.63
N PRO A 121 -2.01 -8.59 -16.36
CA PRO A 121 -2.80 -9.11 -15.25
C PRO A 121 -4.28 -8.77 -15.41
N LYS A 122 -5.16 -9.58 -14.80
CA LYS A 122 -6.60 -9.39 -14.89
C LYS A 122 -7.06 -8.34 -13.88
N ALA A 123 -7.78 -7.31 -14.32
CA ALA A 123 -8.37 -6.33 -13.40
C ALA A 123 -9.32 -7.02 -12.39
N GLN A 124 -9.13 -6.70 -11.11
CA GLN A 124 -9.88 -7.23 -9.97
C GLN A 124 -9.97 -6.20 -8.83
N LEU A 125 -10.70 -5.10 -9.07
CA LEU A 125 -11.08 -4.15 -8.02
C LEU A 125 -12.44 -4.55 -7.45
N ASP A 126 -12.40 -5.39 -6.40
CA ASP A 126 -13.57 -5.85 -5.65
C ASP A 126 -13.36 -5.65 -4.13
N PRO A 127 -14.42 -5.78 -3.31
CA PRO A 127 -14.29 -5.61 -1.86
C PRO A 127 -13.29 -6.55 -1.18
N ASP A 128 -13.07 -7.76 -1.72
CA ASP A 128 -12.12 -8.72 -1.16
C ASP A 128 -10.68 -8.28 -1.40
N SER A 129 -10.40 -7.71 -2.58
CA SER A 129 -9.13 -7.06 -2.90
C SER A 129 -8.84 -5.91 -1.94
N ILE A 130 -9.82 -5.05 -1.66
CA ILE A 130 -9.65 -3.94 -0.72
C ILE A 130 -9.43 -4.46 0.71
N ALA A 131 -10.22 -5.45 1.14
CA ALA A 131 -10.07 -6.07 2.46
C ALA A 131 -8.70 -6.72 2.64
N LEU A 132 -8.13 -7.31 1.59
CA LEU A 132 -6.77 -7.84 1.59
C LEU A 132 -5.74 -6.74 1.86
N ILE A 133 -5.85 -5.60 1.17
CA ILE A 133 -4.90 -4.48 1.36
C ILE A 133 -5.06 -3.89 2.76
N LYS A 134 -6.28 -3.74 3.28
CA LYS A 134 -6.53 -3.31 4.66
C LYS A 134 -5.91 -4.25 5.70
N LYS A 135 -5.93 -5.56 5.47
CA LYS A 135 -5.24 -6.53 6.34
C LYS A 135 -3.72 -6.33 6.33
N GLU A 136 -3.14 -6.07 5.16
CA GLU A 136 -1.71 -5.75 5.05
C GLU A 136 -1.38 -4.42 5.76
N LEU A 137 -2.22 -3.39 5.60
CA LEU A 137 -2.09 -2.14 6.36
C LEU A 137 -2.13 -2.37 7.87
N LEU A 138 -3.05 -3.20 8.36
CA LEU A 138 -3.14 -3.51 9.79
C LEU A 138 -1.88 -4.22 10.28
N ARG A 139 -1.32 -5.14 9.48
CA ARG A 139 -0.06 -5.81 9.79
C ARG A 139 1.11 -4.82 9.81
N GLN A 140 1.22 -3.94 8.81
CA GLN A 140 2.23 -2.87 8.76
C GLN A 140 2.09 -1.96 9.97
N MET A 141 0.87 -1.52 10.27
CA MET A 141 0.55 -0.71 11.44
C MET A 141 1.05 -1.39 12.71
N ASN A 142 0.73 -2.68 12.91
CA ASN A 142 1.17 -3.47 14.05
C ASN A 142 2.71 -3.58 14.17
N SER A 143 3.45 -3.57 13.06
CA SER A 143 4.92 -3.58 13.06
C SER A 143 5.53 -2.26 13.55
N VAL A 144 4.89 -1.12 13.25
CA VAL A 144 5.28 0.20 13.81
C VAL A 144 5.25 0.16 15.34
N THR A 145 4.38 -0.70 15.89
CA THR A 145 4.09 -0.88 17.32
C THR A 145 4.91 -1.98 17.98
N GLY A 146 5.73 -2.69 17.22
CA GLY A 146 6.51 -3.80 17.75
C GLY A 146 7.83 -3.33 18.36
N GLU A 147 8.88 -4.08 18.07
CA GLU A 147 10.26 -3.78 18.46
C GLU A 147 10.79 -2.46 17.87
N TYR A 148 10.06 -1.87 16.91
CA TYR A 148 10.47 -0.71 16.13
C TYR A 148 9.86 0.63 16.58
N GLN A 149 9.06 0.64 17.65
CA GLN A 149 8.36 1.84 18.14
C GLN A 149 9.27 3.08 18.31
N ASN A 150 10.51 2.90 18.77
CA ASN A 150 11.46 4.00 18.99
C ASN A 150 12.36 4.31 17.78
N LYS A 151 12.21 3.56 16.67
CA LYS A 151 13.08 3.67 15.49
C LYS A 151 12.69 4.83 14.58
N TYR A 152 11.41 5.18 14.55
CA TYR A 152 10.86 6.15 13.61
C TYR A 152 10.69 7.53 14.26
N ASP A 153 10.84 8.59 13.47
CA ASP A 153 10.61 9.95 13.96
C ASP A 153 9.14 10.10 14.41
N PRO A 154 8.89 10.57 15.65
CA PRO A 154 7.52 10.64 16.16
C PRO A 154 6.61 11.63 15.43
N GLU A 155 7.12 12.76 14.91
CA GLU A 155 6.29 13.74 14.18
C GLU A 155 5.86 13.15 12.83
N ASP A 156 6.82 12.59 12.09
CA ASP A 156 6.57 11.94 10.81
C ASP A 156 5.63 10.74 10.96
N THR A 157 5.77 9.97 12.05
CA THR A 157 4.91 8.81 12.32
C THR A 157 3.50 9.25 12.66
N LEU A 158 3.30 10.27 13.49
CA LEU A 158 1.96 10.82 13.78
C LEU A 158 1.28 11.36 12.52
N HIS A 159 2.03 12.04 11.65
CA HIS A 159 1.50 12.49 10.36
C HIS A 159 1.01 11.31 9.51
N ALA A 160 1.80 10.25 9.41
CA ALA A 160 1.40 9.04 8.68
C ALA A 160 0.16 8.37 9.27
N LEU A 161 0.08 8.26 10.61
CA LEU A 161 -1.09 7.73 11.31
C LEU A 161 -2.36 8.55 11.01
N ASN A 162 -2.22 9.87 10.90
CA ASN A 162 -3.35 10.76 10.58
C ASN A 162 -3.84 10.57 9.14
N ILE A 163 -2.94 10.34 8.17
CA ILE A 163 -3.33 9.95 6.81
C ILE A 163 -4.12 8.63 6.86
N CYS A 164 -3.63 7.65 7.62
CA CYS A 164 -4.28 6.35 7.78
C CYS A 164 -5.63 6.39 8.49
N ARG A 165 -5.99 7.45 9.23
CA ARG A 165 -7.33 7.61 9.82
C ARG A 165 -8.44 7.73 8.78
N GLN A 166 -8.11 8.09 7.54
CA GLN A 166 -9.09 8.20 6.46
C GLN A 166 -9.58 6.83 5.95
N VAL A 167 -8.90 5.72 6.32
CA VAL A 167 -9.29 4.38 5.91
C VAL A 167 -10.39 3.85 6.83
N GLU A 168 -11.57 3.57 6.27
CA GLU A 168 -12.69 3.00 7.02
C GLU A 168 -12.41 1.55 7.46
N SER A 169 -11.87 1.37 8.66
CA SER A 169 -11.67 0.06 9.28
C SER A 169 -11.57 0.18 10.80
N LYS A 170 -12.43 -0.55 11.52
CA LYS A 170 -12.45 -0.54 13.00
C LYS A 170 -11.13 -1.03 13.60
N GLU A 171 -10.53 -2.05 12.99
CA GLU A 171 -9.26 -2.62 13.45
C GLU A 171 -8.11 -1.65 13.23
N LEU A 172 -8.06 -0.97 12.08
CA LEU A 172 -7.07 0.07 11.81
C LEU A 172 -7.24 1.25 12.76
N ALA A 173 -8.47 1.74 12.97
CA ALA A 173 -8.73 2.85 13.88
C ALA A 173 -8.24 2.55 15.31
N ALA A 174 -8.56 1.37 15.85
CA ALA A 174 -8.09 0.96 17.16
C ALA A 174 -6.55 0.86 17.23
N SER A 175 -5.91 0.34 16.18
CA SER A 175 -4.45 0.29 16.12
C SER A 175 -3.83 1.69 16.05
N ILE A 176 -4.40 2.59 15.25
CA ILE A 176 -3.96 3.99 15.10
C ILE A 176 -4.07 4.71 16.43
N ASP A 177 -5.20 4.64 17.14
CA ASP A 177 -5.39 5.31 18.42
C ASP A 177 -4.35 4.87 19.45
N LYS A 178 -4.06 3.56 19.51
CA LYS A 178 -3.01 3.00 20.36
C LYS A 178 -1.63 3.60 20.02
N GLN A 179 -1.32 3.79 18.74
CA GLN A 179 -0.01 4.30 18.30
C GLN A 179 0.12 5.81 18.45
N SER A 180 -0.92 6.57 18.12
CA SER A 180 -0.93 8.01 18.29
C SER A 180 -0.62 8.37 19.75
N ALA A 181 -1.27 7.71 20.70
CA ALA A 181 -1.04 7.94 22.12
C ALA A 181 0.40 7.63 22.57
N PHE A 182 1.09 6.68 21.92
CA PHE A 182 2.48 6.37 22.23
C PHE A 182 3.44 7.43 21.67
N TYR A 183 3.31 7.79 20.39
CA TYR A 183 4.20 8.76 19.75
C TYR A 183 4.00 10.18 20.26
N GLU A 184 2.78 10.56 20.64
CA GLU A 184 2.52 11.82 21.36
C GLU A 184 3.28 11.88 22.68
N LYS A 185 3.29 10.78 23.47
CA LYS A 185 4.08 10.71 24.71
C LYS A 185 5.58 10.85 24.44
N LEU A 186 6.10 10.27 23.36
CA LEU A 186 7.51 10.44 22.97
C LEU A 186 7.83 11.89 22.62
N LEU A 187 6.97 12.58 21.87
CA LEU A 187 7.14 13.99 21.56
C LEU A 187 7.15 14.88 22.79
N HIS A 188 6.20 14.67 23.71
CA HIS A 188 6.16 15.40 24.97
C HIS A 188 7.43 15.21 25.78
N ARG A 189 7.96 13.96 25.88
CA ARG A 189 9.24 13.69 26.56
C ARG A 189 10.41 14.42 25.90
N LYS A 190 10.51 14.40 24.56
CA LYS A 190 11.56 15.10 23.79
C LYS A 190 11.51 16.61 24.05
N ALA A 191 10.33 17.20 24.07
CA ALA A 191 10.12 18.63 24.35
C ALA A 191 10.51 18.99 25.80
N SER A 192 10.08 18.19 26.79
CA SER A 192 10.44 18.40 28.20
C SER A 192 11.95 18.29 28.44
N TYR A 193 12.63 17.34 27.80
CA TYR A 193 14.08 17.18 27.93
C TYR A 193 14.86 18.33 27.28
N LYS A 194 14.42 18.82 26.11
CA LYS A 194 15.01 20.00 25.45
C LYS A 194 14.90 21.24 26.35
N TYR A 195 13.75 21.44 27.00
CA TYR A 195 13.54 22.54 27.94
C TYR A 195 14.44 22.45 29.18
N GLN A 196 14.60 21.25 29.75
CA GLN A 196 15.46 21.02 30.92
C GLN A 196 16.95 21.23 30.59
N LYS A 197 17.43 20.75 29.43
CA LYS A 197 18.81 21.00 28.97
C LYS A 197 19.09 22.49 28.73
N ALA A 198 18.16 23.22 28.13
CA ALA A 198 18.31 24.66 27.92
C ALA A 198 18.45 25.44 29.24
N LYS A 199 17.77 25.01 30.31
CA LYS A 199 17.93 25.60 31.65
C LYS A 199 19.24 25.21 32.35
N ALA A 200 19.76 24.01 32.09
CA ALA A 200 21.00 23.53 32.72
C ALA A 200 22.27 24.16 32.12
N GLY A 201 22.25 24.56 30.84
CA GLY A 201 23.37 25.24 30.17
C GLY A 201 23.48 26.75 30.43
N HIS A 202 22.60 27.31 31.27
CA HIS A 202 22.59 28.73 31.67
C HIS A 202 23.08 28.94 33.11
N LYS A 203 23.84 27.99 33.67
CA LYS A 203 24.54 28.16 34.95
C LYS A 203 26.00 28.51 34.74
#